data_AF-A0A413ZV29-F1
#
_entry.id   AF-A0A413ZV29-F1
#
_cell.length_a   1.000
_cell.length_b   1.000
_cell.length_c   1.000
_cell.angle_alpha   90.00
_cell.angle_beta   90.00
_cell.angle_gamma   90.00
#
_symmetry.space_group_name_H-M   'P 1'
#
loop_
_entity.id
_entity.type
_entity.pdbx_description
1 polymer ?
#
loop_
_entity_poly.entity_id
_entity_poly.type
_entity_poly.pdbx_seq_one_letter_code
_entity_poly.pdbx_strand_id
1 'polypeptide(L)'
;RQTKNDSIDSFLIAEVIRFGQFTTTSMADENILAMRQLCRYRDSVISSRTEIKLRIGTIMEQIFPEYEKQFSSLWVSTSMGILEKYLTPDNIENAPIDELFEIIKDKSHNRLTRAKAISIKEAAADTFGIKIAQDAFSFQLKQLID
;
A
#
# COMPACT_ATOMS: atom_id res chain seq x y z
N ARG A 1 21.98 5.89 -18.67
CA ARG A 1 21.49 6.47 -19.95
C ARG A 1 21.38 5.33 -20.94
N GLN A 2 20.17 4.85 -21.25
CA GLN A 2 19.96 3.88 -22.31
C GLN A 2 19.76 4.66 -23.61
N THR A 3 20.73 4.58 -24.51
CA THR A 3 20.67 5.24 -25.81
C THR A 3 19.86 4.33 -26.73
N LYS A 4 18.68 4.78 -27.17
CA LYS A 4 17.90 4.12 -28.22
C LYS A 4 18.74 4.13 -29.50
N ASN A 5 19.25 2.97 -29.89
CA ASN A 5 20.13 2.82 -31.07
C ASN A 5 19.62 1.68 -31.95
N ASP A 6 18.30 1.56 -32.08
CA ASP A 6 17.70 0.58 -32.96
C ASP A 6 17.91 1.06 -34.40
N SER A 7 18.65 0.28 -35.19
CA SER A 7 18.91 0.54 -36.61
C SER A 7 17.62 0.72 -37.41
N ILE A 8 16.54 0.08 -36.94
CA ILE A 8 15.18 0.20 -37.46
C ILE A 8 14.64 1.62 -37.28
N ASP A 9 14.77 2.21 -36.09
CA ASP A 9 14.32 3.59 -35.83
C ASP A 9 15.09 4.58 -36.72
N SER A 10 16.40 4.37 -36.89
CA SER A 10 17.24 5.22 -37.75
C SER A 10 16.85 5.13 -39.22
N PHE A 11 16.54 3.92 -39.71
CA PHE A 11 16.05 3.71 -41.07
C PHE A 11 14.68 4.35 -41.29
N LEU A 12 13.76 4.17 -40.34
CA LEU A 12 12.41 4.73 -40.40
C LEU A 12 12.43 6.27 -40.41
N ILE A 13 13.28 6.89 -39.59
CA ILE A 13 13.50 8.35 -39.58
C ILE A 13 14.05 8.82 -40.93
N ALA A 14 15.05 8.13 -41.48
CA ALA A 14 15.62 8.47 -42.78
C ALA A 14 14.59 8.33 -43.91
N GLU A 15 13.73 7.31 -43.84
CA GLU A 15 12.64 7.07 -44.79
C GLU A 15 11.55 8.17 -44.70
N VAL A 16 11.13 8.53 -43.50
CA VAL A 16 10.16 9.63 -43.25
C VAL A 16 10.70 10.96 -43.77
N ILE A 17 11.98 11.27 -43.53
CA ILE A 17 12.65 12.47 -44.05
C ILE A 17 12.75 12.42 -45.57
N ARG A 18 13.15 11.27 -46.14
CA ARG A 18 13.38 11.09 -47.59
C ARG A 18 12.11 11.19 -48.42
N PHE A 19 11.00 10.63 -47.94
CA PHE A 19 9.72 10.66 -48.65
C PHE A 19 8.81 11.81 -48.21
N GLY A 20 9.24 12.63 -47.24
CA GLY A 20 8.48 13.78 -46.76
C GLY A 20 7.14 13.40 -46.13
N GLN A 21 6.97 12.14 -45.71
CA GLN A 21 5.74 11.64 -45.08
C GLN A 21 5.69 12.02 -43.59
N PHE A 22 5.87 13.29 -43.28
CA PHE A 22 5.69 13.79 -41.91
C PHE A 22 4.26 14.28 -41.73
N THR A 23 3.57 13.74 -40.75
CA THR A 23 2.33 14.32 -40.25
C THR A 23 2.72 15.58 -39.47
N THR A 24 2.15 16.74 -39.81
CA THR A 24 2.33 17.95 -39.00
C THR A 24 1.85 17.65 -37.58
N THR A 25 2.75 17.73 -36.60
CA THR A 25 2.37 17.56 -35.20
C THR A 25 1.55 18.77 -34.79
N SER A 26 0.22 18.65 -34.83
CA SER A 26 -0.66 19.61 -34.16
C SER A 26 -0.31 19.62 -32.68
N MET A 27 -0.19 20.80 -32.08
CA MET A 27 -0.27 20.90 -30.62
C MET A 27 -1.50 20.11 -30.19
N ALA A 28 -1.33 19.19 -29.23
CA ALA A 28 -2.43 18.41 -28.73
C ALA A 28 -3.47 19.39 -28.18
N ASP A 29 -4.72 19.24 -28.61
CA ASP A 29 -5.87 19.90 -27.99
C ASP A 29 -5.70 19.84 -26.46
N GLU A 30 -5.94 20.97 -25.79
CA GLU A 30 -5.80 21.10 -24.33
C GLU A 30 -6.50 19.96 -23.59
N ASN A 31 -7.66 19.50 -24.10
CA ASN A 31 -8.40 18.36 -23.57
C ASN A 31 -7.62 17.04 -23.68
N ILE A 32 -6.95 16.81 -24.81
CA ILE A 32 -6.14 15.61 -25.04
C ILE A 32 -4.90 15.63 -24.12
N LEU A 33 -4.28 16.79 -23.95
CA LEU A 33 -3.15 16.95 -23.02
C LEU A 33 -3.60 16.72 -21.57
N ALA A 34 -4.72 17.32 -21.17
CA ALA A 34 -5.30 17.15 -19.84
C ALA A 34 -5.63 15.67 -19.55
N MET A 35 -6.28 14.97 -20.48
CA MET A 35 -6.56 13.54 -20.34
C MET A 35 -5.29 12.71 -20.18
N ARG A 36 -4.24 12.97 -20.98
CA ARG A 36 -2.95 12.27 -20.84
C ARG A 36 -2.32 12.51 -19.48
N GLN A 37 -2.38 13.73 -18.95
CA GLN A 37 -1.85 14.03 -17.62
C GLN A 37 -2.65 13.32 -16.53
N LEU A 38 -3.98 13.28 -16.63
CA LEU A 38 -4.83 12.55 -15.67
C LEU A 38 -4.54 11.04 -15.70
N CYS A 39 -4.34 10.43 -16.87
CA CYS A 39 -3.95 9.02 -16.96
C CYS A 39 -2.60 8.76 -16.28
N ARG A 40 -1.58 9.59 -16.57
CA ARG A 40 -0.27 9.47 -15.93
C ARG A 40 -0.34 9.66 -14.42
N TYR A 41 -1.11 10.64 -13.97
CA TYR A 41 -1.32 10.91 -12.55
C TYR A 41 -2.01 9.73 -11.87
N ARG A 42 -3.05 9.16 -12.48
CA ARG A 42 -3.70 7.94 -11.99
C ARG A 42 -2.71 6.79 -11.84
N ASP A 43 -1.86 6.55 -12.83
CA ASP A 43 -0.86 5.48 -12.76
C ASP A 43 0.16 5.75 -11.65
N SER A 44 0.62 7.00 -11.51
CA SER A 44 1.49 7.41 -10.40
C SER A 44 0.85 7.13 -9.04
N VAL A 45 -0.43 7.49 -8.85
CA VAL A 45 -1.16 7.25 -7.60
C VAL A 45 -1.32 5.76 -7.32
N ILE A 46 -1.59 4.94 -8.34
CA ILE A 46 -1.67 3.48 -8.20
C ILE A 46 -0.33 2.88 -7.78
N SER A 47 0.77 3.34 -8.39
CA SER A 47 2.13 2.94 -8.00
C SER A 47 2.42 3.33 -6.56
N SER A 48 2.18 4.58 -6.17
CA SER A 48 2.37 5.04 -4.78
C SER A 48 1.53 4.26 -3.78
N ARG A 49 0.26 3.97 -4.09
CA ARG A 49 -0.59 3.13 -3.24
C ARG A 49 0.01 1.73 -3.05
N THR A 50 0.55 1.15 -4.11
CA THR A 50 1.17 -0.19 -4.04
C THR A 50 2.43 -0.15 -3.17
N GLU A 51 3.26 0.88 -3.33
CA GLU A 51 4.47 1.09 -2.54
C GLU A 51 4.15 1.25 -1.04
N ILE A 52 3.15 2.08 -0.70
CA ILE A 52 2.69 2.27 0.69
C ILE A 52 2.24 0.92 1.27
N LYS A 53 1.46 0.15 0.51
CA LYS A 53 0.99 -1.17 0.97
C LYS A 53 2.14 -2.13 1.27
N LEU A 54 3.12 -2.21 0.37
CA LEU A 54 4.30 -3.03 0.56
C LEU A 54 5.08 -2.59 1.80
N ARG A 55 5.26 -1.29 1.99
CA ARG A 55 6.01 -0.75 3.13
C ARG A 55 5.34 -1.06 4.47
N ILE A 56 4.02 -0.89 4.57
CA ILE A 56 3.26 -1.29 5.77
C ILE A 56 3.42 -2.80 6.01
N GLY A 57 3.27 -3.61 4.96
CA GLY A 57 3.44 -5.06 5.04
C GLY A 57 4.82 -5.45 5.57
N THR A 58 5.89 -4.85 5.04
CA THR A 58 7.26 -5.09 5.51
C THR A 58 7.46 -4.70 6.97
N ILE A 59 6.92 -3.55 7.41
CA ILE A 59 7.02 -3.15 8.82
C ILE A 59 6.26 -4.15 9.70
N MET A 60 5.07 -4.58 9.29
CA MET A 60 4.26 -5.54 10.03
C MET A 60 4.93 -6.92 10.10
N GLU A 61 5.58 -7.39 9.04
CA GLU A 61 6.39 -8.62 9.08
C GLU A 61 7.57 -8.51 10.05
N GLN A 62 8.15 -7.32 10.20
CA GLN A 62 9.26 -7.08 11.12
C GLN A 62 8.83 -7.04 12.58
N ILE A 63 7.71 -6.36 12.88
CA ILE A 63 7.28 -6.14 14.27
C ILE A 63 6.25 -7.17 14.75
N PHE A 64 5.42 -7.73 13.85
CA PHE A 64 4.32 -8.63 14.20
C PHE A 64 3.99 -9.62 13.05
N PRO A 65 4.90 -10.56 12.72
CA PRO A 65 4.74 -11.47 11.58
C PRO A 65 3.52 -12.41 11.68
N GLU A 66 3.06 -12.74 12.89
CA GLU A 66 1.90 -13.60 13.11
C GLU A 66 0.57 -12.91 12.79
N TYR A 67 0.56 -11.59 12.67
CA TYR A 67 -0.63 -10.81 12.39
C TYR A 67 -1.29 -11.20 11.07
N GLU A 68 -0.51 -11.52 10.04
CA GLU A 68 -1.03 -11.92 8.73
C GLU A 68 -1.85 -13.23 8.83
N LYS A 69 -1.51 -14.14 9.75
CA LYS A 69 -2.26 -15.38 9.98
C LYS A 69 -3.60 -15.13 10.68
N GLN A 70 -3.78 -13.97 11.31
CA GLN A 70 -5.02 -13.64 11.99
C GLN A 70 -6.13 -13.23 11.03
N PHE A 71 -5.83 -12.80 9.81
CA PHE A 71 -6.83 -12.33 8.86
C PHE A 71 -6.60 -12.95 7.49
N SER A 72 -7.62 -12.96 6.63
CA SER A 72 -7.43 -13.37 5.23
C SER A 72 -6.52 -12.40 4.46
N SER A 73 -6.44 -11.14 4.92
CA SER A 73 -5.54 -10.12 4.41
C SER A 73 -5.41 -8.99 5.43
N LEU A 74 -4.26 -8.33 5.45
CA LEU A 74 -4.00 -7.13 6.24
C LEU A 74 -4.92 -5.95 5.88
N TRP A 75 -5.43 -5.92 4.65
CA TRP A 75 -6.24 -4.82 4.12
C TRP A 75 -7.75 -4.94 4.39
N VAL A 76 -8.18 -5.92 5.18
CA VAL A 76 -9.60 -6.09 5.55
C VAL A 76 -10.01 -4.96 6.51
N SER A 77 -11.27 -4.52 6.43
CA SER A 77 -11.84 -3.45 7.27
C SER A 77 -11.55 -3.64 8.76
N THR A 78 -11.67 -4.86 9.28
CA THR A 78 -11.38 -5.20 10.67
C THR A 78 -9.90 -4.99 11.01
N SER A 79 -8.99 -5.46 10.16
CA SER A 79 -7.55 -5.33 10.36
C SER A 79 -7.11 -3.87 10.32
N MET A 80 -7.54 -3.12 9.29
CA MET A 80 -7.27 -1.68 9.19
C MET A 80 -7.85 -0.90 10.38
N GLY A 81 -9.06 -1.24 10.83
CA GLY A 81 -9.65 -0.62 12.02
C GLY A 81 -8.88 -0.87 13.32
N ILE A 82 -8.21 -2.02 13.44
CA ILE A 82 -7.29 -2.29 14.55
C ILE A 82 -6.02 -1.45 14.39
N LEU A 83 -5.39 -1.46 13.20
CA LEU A 83 -4.14 -0.74 12.94
C LEU A 83 -4.29 0.78 13.03
N GLU A 84 -5.48 1.33 12.74
CA GLU A 84 -5.81 2.76 12.95
C GLU A 84 -5.64 3.19 14.41
N LYS A 85 -5.84 2.26 15.37
CA LYS A 85 -5.81 2.56 16.81
C LYS A 85 -4.60 1.96 17.53
N TYR A 86 -4.20 0.76 17.13
CA TYR A 86 -3.14 -0.04 17.75
C TYR A 86 -2.14 -0.46 16.67
N LEU A 87 -1.07 0.33 16.55
CA LEU A 87 -0.07 0.23 15.48
C LEU A 87 1.01 -0.83 15.75
N THR A 88 1.22 -1.24 17.00
CA THR A 88 2.31 -2.13 17.41
C THR A 88 1.77 -3.34 18.19
N PRO A 89 2.49 -4.48 18.20
CA PRO A 89 2.10 -5.64 19.01
C PRO A 89 1.97 -5.28 20.49
N ASP A 90 2.89 -4.47 21.05
CA ASP A 90 2.82 -4.03 22.44
C ASP A 90 1.53 -3.22 22.71
N ASN A 91 1.10 -2.38 21.78
CA ASN A 91 -0.15 -1.62 21.92
C ASN A 91 -1.37 -2.53 21.84
N ILE A 92 -1.32 -3.57 21.01
CA ILE A 92 -2.40 -4.57 20.88
C ILE A 92 -2.46 -5.45 22.14
N GLU A 93 -1.32 -5.86 22.68
CA GLU A 93 -1.22 -6.64 23.91
C GLU A 93 -1.77 -5.85 25.11
N ASN A 94 -1.43 -4.57 25.22
CA ASN A 94 -1.88 -3.72 26.32
C ASN A 94 -3.33 -3.21 26.17
N ALA A 95 -3.95 -3.36 25.01
CA ALA A 95 -5.30 -2.90 24.75
C ALA A 95 -6.36 -3.62 25.62
N PRO A 96 -7.38 -2.91 26.16
CA PRO A 96 -8.51 -3.56 26.80
C PRO A 96 -9.22 -4.50 25.83
N ILE A 97 -9.48 -5.74 26.26
CA ILE A 97 -10.09 -6.76 25.39
C ILE A 97 -11.47 -6.34 24.88
N ASP A 98 -12.22 -5.59 25.69
CA ASP A 98 -13.56 -5.10 25.34
C ASP A 98 -13.48 -4.04 24.24
N GLU A 99 -12.47 -3.18 24.28
CA GLU A 99 -12.25 -2.14 23.28
C GLU A 99 -11.77 -2.75 21.95
N LEU A 100 -10.84 -3.70 22.01
CA LEU A 100 -10.41 -4.46 20.83
C LEU A 100 -11.58 -5.24 20.21
N PHE A 101 -12.43 -5.83 21.05
CA PHE A 101 -13.61 -6.55 20.60
C PHE A 101 -14.65 -5.63 19.95
N GLU A 102 -14.93 -4.45 20.51
CA GLU A 102 -15.90 -3.52 19.91
C GLU A 102 -15.42 -3.01 18.54
N ILE A 103 -14.12 -2.74 18.36
CA ILE A 103 -13.56 -2.39 17.04
C ILE A 103 -13.76 -3.54 16.04
N ILE A 104 -13.44 -4.76 16.47
CA ILE A 104 -13.59 -5.95 15.64
C ILE A 104 -15.05 -6.16 15.24
N LYS A 105 -15.95 -6.02 16.21
CA LYS A 105 -17.40 -6.22 16.05
C LYS A 105 -18.01 -5.16 15.14
N ASP A 106 -17.66 -3.90 15.32
CA ASP A 106 -18.09 -2.79 14.47
C ASP A 106 -17.62 -2.99 13.01
N LYS A 107 -16.31 -3.13 12.81
CA LYS A 107 -15.71 -3.23 11.47
C LYS A 107 -16.00 -4.55 10.75
N SER A 108 -16.41 -5.60 11.47
CA SER A 108 -16.83 -6.89 10.90
C SER A 108 -18.34 -7.04 10.72
N HIS A 109 -19.13 -6.02 11.06
CA HIS A 109 -20.60 -6.09 11.07
C HIS A 109 -21.14 -7.24 11.94
N ASN A 110 -20.67 -7.34 13.19
CA ASN A 110 -21.03 -8.37 14.17
C ASN A 110 -20.70 -9.82 13.76
N ARG A 111 -19.84 -10.05 12.76
CA ARG A 111 -19.48 -11.40 12.30
C ARG A 111 -18.41 -12.06 13.15
N LEU A 112 -17.48 -11.27 13.69
CA LEU A 112 -16.36 -11.78 14.48
C LEU A 112 -16.66 -11.74 15.98
N THR A 113 -16.26 -12.78 16.67
CA THR A 113 -16.55 -12.99 18.10
C THR A 113 -15.39 -12.55 18.98
N ARG A 114 -15.64 -12.46 20.29
CA ARG A 114 -14.64 -12.11 21.30
C ARG A 114 -13.44 -13.06 21.32
N ALA A 115 -13.65 -14.32 20.93
CA ALA A 115 -12.57 -15.31 20.76
C ALA A 115 -11.51 -14.83 19.75
N LYS A 116 -11.92 -14.09 18.70
CA LYS A 116 -10.99 -13.54 17.73
C LYS A 116 -10.13 -12.42 18.33
N ALA A 117 -10.73 -11.56 19.15
CA ALA A 117 -10.00 -10.52 19.88
C ALA A 117 -8.96 -11.11 20.83
N ILE A 118 -9.32 -12.19 21.54
CA ILE A 118 -8.42 -12.92 22.45
C ILE A 118 -7.25 -13.51 21.66
N SER A 119 -7.53 -14.22 20.56
CA SER A 119 -6.49 -14.83 19.72
C SER A 119 -5.50 -13.81 19.15
N ILE A 120 -5.95 -12.62 18.78
CA ILE A 120 -5.07 -11.54 18.30
C ILE A 120 -4.17 -11.01 19.43
N LYS A 121 -4.74 -10.85 20.63
CA LYS A 121 -3.99 -10.37 21.81
C LYS A 121 -2.96 -11.39 22.28
N GLU A 122 -3.31 -12.68 22.27
CA GLU A 122 -2.38 -13.79 22.54
C GLU A 122 -1.25 -13.82 21.51
N ALA A 123 -1.58 -13.69 20.22
CA ALA A 123 -0.56 -13.62 19.17
C ALA A 123 0.37 -12.41 19.32
N ALA A 124 -0.13 -11.28 19.83
CA ALA A 124 0.68 -10.10 20.11
C ALA A 124 1.63 -10.32 21.29
N ALA A 125 1.17 -11.01 22.35
CA ALA A 125 2.00 -11.34 23.51
C ALA A 125 3.13 -12.34 23.16
N ASP A 126 2.81 -13.34 22.32
CA ASP A 126 3.74 -14.40 21.91
C ASP A 126 4.57 -14.05 20.65
N THR A 127 4.46 -12.83 20.14
CA THR A 127 5.17 -12.46 18.91
C THR A 127 6.69 -12.49 19.10
N PHE A 128 7.39 -13.05 18.10
CA PHE A 128 8.85 -13.00 18.03
C PHE A 128 9.37 -11.79 17.23
N GLY A 129 8.50 -10.85 16.85
CA GLY A 129 8.87 -9.63 16.13
C GLY A 129 9.88 -8.76 16.87
N ILE A 130 10.49 -7.83 16.14
CA ILE A 130 11.52 -6.93 16.65
C ILE A 130 10.94 -6.03 17.74
N LYS A 131 11.41 -6.14 19.00
CA LYS A 131 10.94 -5.32 20.12
C LYS A 131 11.68 -3.97 20.29
N ILE A 132 12.73 -3.73 19.51
CA ILE A 132 13.47 -2.46 19.52
C ILE A 132 12.88 -1.46 18.53
N ALA A 133 13.05 -0.16 18.82
CA ALA A 133 12.58 0.93 17.96
C ALA A 133 11.06 0.93 17.66
N GLN A 134 10.25 0.36 18.56
CA GLN A 134 8.79 0.29 18.44
C GLN A 134 8.15 1.66 18.20
N ASP A 135 8.64 2.72 18.86
CA ASP A 135 8.16 4.08 18.63
C ASP A 135 8.39 4.57 17.19
N ALA A 136 9.55 4.22 16.60
CA ALA A 136 9.88 4.60 15.23
C ALA A 136 9.04 3.83 14.21
N PHE A 137 8.78 2.54 14.45
CA PHE A 137 7.88 1.74 13.61
C PHE A 137 6.44 2.21 13.73
N SER A 138 5.97 2.49 14.95
CA SER A 138 4.65 3.07 15.22
C SER A 138 4.46 4.40 14.48
N PHE A 139 5.45 5.31 14.57
CA PHE A 139 5.41 6.58 13.85
C PHE A 139 5.34 6.37 12.32
N GLN A 140 6.16 5.46 11.76
CA GLN A 140 6.13 5.16 10.34
C GLN A 140 4.78 4.58 9.90
N LEU A 141 4.24 3.62 10.65
CA LEU A 141 2.93 3.04 10.35
C LEU A 141 1.83 4.09 10.40
N LYS A 142 1.85 4.98 11.40
CA LYS A 142 0.91 6.09 11.49
C LYS A 142 0.95 6.97 10.24
N GLN A 143 2.14 7.35 9.78
CA GLN A 143 2.31 8.18 8.56
C GLN A 143 1.92 7.46 7.26
N LEU A 144 1.87 6.13 7.24
CA LEU A 144 1.51 5.36 6.05
C LEU A 144 0.02 5.00 6.00
N ILE A 145 -0.63 4.96 7.16
CA ILE A 145 -2.07 4.64 7.32
C ILE A 145 -2.93 5.90 7.23
N ASP A 146 -2.42 7.04 7.72
CA ASP A 146 -3.05 8.38 7.65
C ASP A 146 -2.93 8.99 6.24
#